data_AF-A0A8T5EUS7-F1
#
_entry.id   AF-A0A8T5EUS7-F1
#
_cell.length_a   1.000
_cell.length_b   1.000
_cell.length_c   1.000
_cell.angle_alpha   90.00
_cell.angle_beta   90.00
_cell.angle_gamma   90.00
#
_symmetry.space_group_name_H-M   'P 1'
#
loop_
_entity.id
_entity.type
_entity.pdbx_description
1 polymer ?
#
loop_
_entity_poly.entity_id
_entity_poly.type
_entity_poly.pdbx_seq_one_letter_code
_entity_poly.pdbx_strand_id
1 'polypeptide(L)'
;MKLTKRRIILSTVFLVAVFSLVFVSSAYVNGQAVVSNPKVTWVSHTEYWSGDDVSTIVRLTDYLGRPYQDIVGCRVTIMYPDKTVWVSDALMGESTVAGNYYHIEVAPYTQGTYEQEVRCTYGAGEVITTSQSFHVNPALTRIQNISADLISQTALLTDVHTSITAQITDTNQSVNTNIDESETTITTLINTVDTDLTNQMTTLGVDVDTKLTDVNESISAQLSDTQISIEANLGSTETTLSNLMTTLNSDLQSYLTEYLDELNTTLNAVYTDTQWISTNAMNQDNAAAIDARFDTVDNNLALIEDFCSNPQTSGSDLCVEIDQLRVVVDTMRTEQTTYYNDLDTTTTSTWDLLSGSVSTNIDTLLVDVGVIGTQTTEINETLAQIRTEQVERINMQVIS
;
A
#
# COMPACT_ATOMS: atom_id res chain seq x y z
N MET A 1 110.77 -44.97 -123.74
CA MET A 1 109.65 -44.59 -122.84
C MET A 1 110.19 -44.17 -121.45
N LYS A 2 110.89 -43.03 -121.33
CA LYS A 2 111.43 -42.51 -120.04
C LYS A 2 111.41 -40.97 -119.91
N LEU A 3 110.98 -40.24 -120.94
CA LEU A 3 110.99 -38.76 -120.98
C LEU A 3 109.65 -38.11 -120.58
N THR A 4 108.59 -38.88 -120.37
CA THR A 4 107.25 -38.33 -120.04
C THR A 4 107.02 -38.06 -118.55
N LYS A 5 107.66 -38.80 -117.62
CA LYS A 5 107.50 -38.57 -116.16
C LYS A 5 108.10 -37.24 -115.68
N ARG A 6 109.26 -36.82 -116.22
CA ARG A 6 109.94 -35.58 -115.78
C ARG A 6 109.21 -34.32 -116.24
N ARG A 7 108.56 -34.35 -117.41
CA ARG A 7 107.72 -33.25 -117.92
C ARG A 7 106.41 -33.11 -117.14
N ILE A 8 105.81 -34.22 -116.71
CA ILE A 8 104.60 -34.18 -115.87
C ILE A 8 104.93 -33.58 -114.50
N ILE A 9 106.00 -34.02 -113.83
CA ILE A 9 106.37 -33.49 -112.49
C ILE A 9 106.72 -32.00 -112.55
N LEU A 10 107.48 -31.54 -113.55
CA LEU A 10 107.78 -30.12 -113.72
C LEU A 10 106.52 -29.29 -114.04
N SER A 11 105.60 -29.83 -114.84
CA SER A 11 104.33 -29.16 -115.13
C SER A 11 103.44 -29.06 -113.89
N THR A 12 103.38 -30.10 -113.05
CA THR A 12 102.57 -30.07 -111.81
C THR A 12 103.17 -29.11 -110.78
N VAL A 13 104.50 -29.10 -110.59
CA VAL A 13 105.17 -28.17 -109.66
C VAL A 13 105.00 -26.72 -110.11
N PHE A 14 105.11 -26.45 -111.42
CA PHE A 14 104.86 -25.12 -111.95
C PHE A 14 103.40 -24.68 -111.77
N LEU A 15 102.45 -25.58 -112.00
CA LEU A 15 101.01 -25.28 -111.87
C LEU A 15 100.60 -25.07 -110.41
N VAL A 16 101.16 -25.83 -109.47
CA VAL A 16 100.98 -25.62 -108.03
C VAL A 16 101.60 -24.30 -107.58
N ALA A 17 102.82 -23.96 -108.03
CA ALA A 17 103.47 -22.70 -107.69
C ALA A 17 102.68 -21.48 -108.20
N VAL A 18 102.14 -21.56 -109.43
CA VAL A 18 101.27 -20.51 -109.98
C VAL A 18 99.95 -20.41 -109.20
N PHE A 19 99.31 -21.52 -108.86
CA PHE A 19 98.09 -21.50 -108.03
C PHE A 19 98.36 -20.94 -106.62
N SER A 20 99.47 -21.29 -105.99
CA SER A 20 99.85 -20.74 -104.68
C SER A 20 100.13 -19.24 -104.76
N LEU A 21 100.80 -18.75 -105.81
CA LEU A 21 101.04 -17.33 -106.03
C LEU A 21 99.74 -16.56 -106.28
N VAL A 22 98.82 -17.09 -107.08
CA VAL A 22 97.50 -16.51 -107.32
C VAL A 22 96.66 -16.51 -106.04
N PHE A 23 96.69 -17.58 -105.26
CA PHE A 23 95.94 -17.66 -104.01
C PHE A 23 96.49 -16.70 -102.94
N VAL A 24 97.81 -16.63 -102.75
CA VAL A 24 98.47 -15.72 -101.80
C VAL A 24 98.28 -14.25 -102.21
N SER A 25 98.39 -13.94 -103.50
CA SER A 25 98.12 -12.57 -103.97
C SER A 25 96.64 -12.21 -103.85
N SER A 26 95.70 -13.13 -104.14
CA SER A 26 94.27 -12.88 -103.92
C SER A 26 93.92 -12.75 -102.43
N ALA A 27 94.55 -13.54 -101.55
CA ALA A 27 94.33 -13.50 -100.11
C ALA A 27 94.96 -12.23 -99.49
N TYR A 28 96.08 -11.76 -100.05
CA TYR A 28 96.72 -10.51 -99.63
C TYR A 28 95.93 -9.28 -100.09
N VAL A 29 95.46 -9.25 -101.35
CA VAL A 29 94.68 -8.12 -101.88
C VAL A 29 93.29 -8.07 -101.22
N ASN A 30 92.58 -9.20 -101.10
CA ASN A 30 91.31 -9.23 -100.38
C ASN A 30 91.50 -9.06 -98.86
N GLY A 31 92.60 -9.55 -98.29
CA GLY A 31 92.94 -9.37 -96.88
C GLY A 31 93.27 -7.91 -96.54
N GLN A 32 94.01 -7.20 -97.40
CA GLN A 32 94.22 -5.76 -97.23
C GLN A 32 92.91 -4.98 -97.32
N ALA A 33 92.02 -5.30 -98.26
CA ALA A 33 90.71 -4.65 -98.36
C ALA A 33 89.82 -4.87 -97.11
N VAL A 34 90.01 -5.98 -96.37
CA VAL A 34 89.34 -6.25 -95.09
C VAL A 34 90.00 -5.52 -93.91
N VAL A 35 91.31 -5.23 -94.02
CA VAL A 35 92.10 -4.55 -92.97
C VAL A 35 92.06 -3.02 -93.10
N SER A 36 91.90 -2.49 -94.31
CA SER A 36 92.00 -1.05 -94.59
C SER A 36 90.71 -0.28 -94.33
N ASN A 37 89.54 -0.93 -94.35
CA ASN A 37 88.26 -0.23 -94.27
C ASN A 37 87.79 -0.09 -92.82
N PRO A 38 87.36 1.10 -92.37
CA PRO A 38 86.80 1.26 -91.05
C PRO A 38 85.52 0.42 -90.91
N LYS A 39 85.37 -0.26 -89.78
CA LYS A 39 84.12 -0.89 -89.36
C LYS A 39 83.30 0.14 -88.57
N VAL A 40 82.07 0.40 -89.02
CA VAL A 40 81.13 1.28 -88.31
C VAL A 40 80.19 0.43 -87.45
N THR A 41 80.06 0.80 -86.18
CA THR A 41 79.06 0.21 -85.26
C THR A 41 78.24 1.31 -84.60
N TRP A 42 76.93 1.15 -84.56
CA TRP A 42 76.04 2.05 -83.84
C TRP A 42 76.14 1.84 -82.32
N VAL A 43 76.20 2.95 -81.58
CA VAL A 43 76.30 2.97 -80.11
C VAL A 43 75.06 3.63 -79.48
N SER A 44 74.31 4.41 -80.26
CA SER A 44 73.10 5.09 -79.82
C SER A 44 71.95 4.14 -79.48
N HIS A 45 71.05 4.63 -78.62
CA HIS A 45 69.79 3.96 -78.31
C HIS A 45 68.79 4.09 -79.48
N THR A 46 67.71 3.31 -79.43
CA THR A 46 66.69 3.28 -80.49
C THR A 46 65.33 3.77 -80.03
N GLU A 47 65.18 4.23 -78.78
CA GLU A 47 63.89 4.68 -78.22
C GLU A 47 64.07 5.99 -77.47
N TYR A 48 63.24 6.98 -77.83
CA TYR A 48 63.27 8.33 -77.28
C TYR A 48 61.86 8.84 -77.01
N TRP A 49 61.75 9.77 -76.07
CA TRP A 49 60.52 10.53 -75.82
C TRP A 49 60.48 11.72 -76.77
N SER A 50 59.28 12.20 -77.09
CA SER A 50 59.14 13.48 -77.79
C SER A 50 59.72 14.62 -76.95
N GLY A 51 60.61 15.42 -77.53
CA GLY A 51 61.30 16.51 -76.84
C GLY A 51 62.57 16.10 -76.07
N ASP A 52 62.94 14.82 -76.03
CA ASP A 52 64.21 14.37 -75.44
C ASP A 52 65.40 14.55 -76.40
N ASP A 53 66.61 14.60 -75.85
CA ASP A 53 67.84 14.63 -76.63
C ASP A 53 68.10 13.28 -77.34
N VAL A 54 67.90 13.26 -78.66
CA VAL A 54 68.28 12.15 -79.54
C VAL A 54 69.77 12.21 -79.81
N SER A 55 70.49 11.23 -79.29
CA SER A 55 71.92 11.06 -79.58
C SER A 55 72.11 10.07 -80.73
N THR A 56 72.61 10.52 -81.87
CA THR A 56 73.14 9.66 -82.94
C THR A 56 74.61 9.40 -82.64
N ILE A 57 75.01 8.15 -82.39
CA ILE A 57 76.40 7.83 -82.04
C ILE A 57 76.88 6.66 -82.88
N VAL A 58 77.95 6.87 -83.64
CA VAL A 58 78.66 5.81 -84.36
C VAL A 58 80.08 5.66 -83.84
N ARG A 59 80.60 4.44 -83.89
CA ARG A 59 81.99 4.13 -83.59
C ARG A 59 82.66 3.61 -84.85
N LEU A 60 83.81 4.20 -85.20
CA LEU A 60 84.65 3.78 -86.30
C LEU A 60 85.93 3.14 -85.77
N THR A 61 86.09 1.86 -86.05
CA THR A 61 87.26 1.09 -85.61
C THR A 61 87.89 0.33 -86.77
N ASP A 62 89.17 0.00 -86.66
CA ASP A 62 89.79 -1.00 -87.51
C ASP A 62 89.24 -2.42 -87.23
N TYR A 63 89.72 -3.40 -87.98
CA TYR A 63 89.34 -4.81 -87.80
C TYR A 63 89.73 -5.40 -86.43
N LEU A 64 90.64 -4.76 -85.69
CA LEU A 64 91.06 -5.13 -84.33
C LEU A 64 90.25 -4.41 -83.24
N GLY A 65 89.29 -3.56 -83.62
CA GLY A 65 88.49 -2.78 -82.68
C GLY A 65 89.20 -1.53 -82.14
N ARG A 66 90.33 -1.12 -82.72
CA ARG A 66 91.04 0.12 -82.34
C ARG A 66 90.43 1.31 -83.07
N PRO A 67 90.39 2.51 -82.47
CA PRO A 67 89.89 3.71 -83.12
C PRO A 67 90.60 3.96 -84.45
N TYR A 68 89.82 4.11 -85.52
CA TYR A 68 90.37 4.42 -86.84
C TYR A 68 90.87 5.86 -86.86
N GLN A 69 92.15 6.08 -87.20
CA GLN A 69 92.82 7.38 -86.98
C GLN A 69 92.65 8.37 -88.13
N ASP A 70 92.34 7.90 -89.34
CA ASP A 70 92.33 8.73 -90.55
C ASP A 70 90.92 9.21 -90.91
N ILE A 71 90.09 9.57 -89.92
CA ILE A 71 88.74 10.10 -90.16
C ILE A 71 88.82 11.61 -90.40
N VAL A 72 88.32 12.07 -91.54
CA VAL A 72 88.26 13.49 -91.91
C VAL A 72 87.04 14.17 -91.29
N GLY A 73 85.93 13.45 -91.18
CA GLY A 73 84.72 13.93 -90.50
C GLY A 73 83.52 13.03 -90.75
N CYS A 74 82.60 13.02 -89.79
CA CYS A 74 81.33 12.31 -89.89
C CYS A 74 80.19 13.32 -89.96
N ARG A 75 79.18 13.02 -90.78
CA ARG A 75 77.97 13.81 -90.94
C ARG A 75 76.75 12.93 -90.82
N VAL A 76 75.69 13.45 -90.20
CA VAL A 76 74.43 12.73 -90.00
C VAL A 76 73.32 13.41 -90.78
N THR A 77 72.46 12.60 -91.39
CA THR A 77 71.16 13.00 -91.90
C THR A 77 70.10 12.23 -91.14
N ILE A 78 69.11 12.92 -90.58
CA ILE A 78 67.98 12.29 -89.90
C ILE A 78 66.70 12.63 -90.66
N MET A 79 65.86 11.63 -90.90
CA MET A 79 64.62 11.75 -91.64
C MET A 79 63.43 11.46 -90.73
N TYR A 80 62.35 12.23 -90.93
CA TYR A 80 61.05 11.99 -90.34
C TYR A 80 60.48 10.61 -90.75
N PRO A 81 59.43 10.11 -90.07
CA PRO A 81 58.79 8.85 -90.44
C PRO A 81 58.25 8.82 -91.87
N ASP A 82 57.88 9.98 -92.41
CA ASP A 82 57.44 10.14 -93.81
C ASP A 82 58.59 10.26 -94.83
N LYS A 83 59.84 10.09 -94.36
CA LYS A 83 61.10 10.17 -95.13
C LYS A 83 61.49 11.57 -95.60
N THR A 84 60.82 12.62 -95.12
CA THR A 84 61.31 13.99 -95.29
C THR A 84 62.51 14.25 -94.38
N VAL A 85 63.46 15.09 -94.82
CA VAL A 85 64.68 15.37 -94.04
C VAL A 85 64.36 16.27 -92.85
N TRP A 86 64.68 15.81 -91.65
CA TRP A 86 64.60 16.57 -90.41
C TRP A 86 65.92 17.29 -90.12
N VAL A 87 67.02 16.54 -90.11
CA VAL A 87 68.39 17.05 -89.96
C VAL A 87 69.14 16.71 -91.23
N SER A 88 69.72 17.70 -91.90
CA SER A 88 70.41 17.52 -93.18
C SER A 88 71.90 17.67 -93.03
N ASP A 89 72.66 16.59 -93.26
CA ASP A 89 74.13 16.59 -93.35
C ASP A 89 74.84 17.36 -92.22
N ALA A 90 74.33 17.22 -90.99
CA ALA A 90 74.86 17.90 -89.82
C ALA A 90 76.20 17.29 -89.39
N LEU A 91 77.16 18.14 -89.00
CA LEU A 91 78.47 17.69 -88.57
C LEU A 91 78.37 16.96 -87.22
N MET A 92 79.01 15.80 -87.12
CA MET A 92 79.17 15.05 -85.88
C MET A 92 80.47 15.46 -85.18
N GLY A 93 80.43 15.60 -83.86
CA GLY A 93 81.60 15.84 -83.02
C GLY A 93 82.26 14.55 -82.57
N GLU A 94 83.55 14.59 -82.28
CA GLU A 94 84.25 13.49 -81.61
C GLU A 94 83.85 13.42 -80.13
N SER A 95 83.55 12.21 -79.65
CA SER A 95 83.28 11.99 -78.22
C SER A 95 84.58 11.78 -77.43
N THR A 96 84.50 11.81 -76.11
CA THR A 96 85.63 11.48 -75.22
C THR A 96 86.08 10.02 -75.33
N VAL A 97 85.22 9.12 -75.83
CA VAL A 97 85.60 7.75 -76.20
C VAL A 97 86.18 7.75 -77.60
N ALA A 98 87.46 7.41 -77.72
CA ALA A 98 88.18 7.42 -78.99
C ALA A 98 87.46 6.57 -80.07
N GLY A 99 87.34 7.13 -81.27
CA GLY A 99 86.66 6.52 -82.41
C GLY A 99 85.14 6.68 -82.41
N ASN A 100 84.53 7.25 -81.36
CA ASN A 100 83.12 7.61 -81.37
C ASN A 100 82.89 9.02 -81.94
N TYR A 101 81.93 9.12 -82.83
CA TYR A 101 81.40 10.37 -83.34
C TYR A 101 79.93 10.47 -82.97
N TYR A 102 79.51 11.64 -82.50
CA TYR A 102 78.14 11.85 -82.02
C TYR A 102 77.53 13.16 -82.54
N HIS A 103 76.21 13.15 -82.63
CA HIS A 103 75.39 14.33 -82.85
C HIS A 103 74.16 14.24 -81.95
N ILE A 104 73.78 15.34 -81.31
CA ILE A 104 72.62 15.42 -80.44
C ILE A 104 71.62 16.39 -81.06
N GLU A 105 70.36 15.98 -81.11
CA GLU A 105 69.26 16.81 -81.59
C GLU A 105 68.00 16.54 -80.76
N VAL A 106 67.14 17.53 -80.57
CA VAL A 106 65.91 17.37 -79.77
C VAL A 106 64.83 16.62 -80.54
N ALA A 107 64.42 15.45 -80.07
CA ALA A 107 63.40 14.60 -80.68
C ALA A 107 62.14 15.42 -81.04
N PRO A 108 61.64 15.36 -82.27
CA PRO A 108 60.42 16.06 -82.64
C PRO A 108 59.19 15.43 -81.95
N TYR A 109 58.13 16.21 -81.83
CA TYR A 109 56.84 15.74 -81.28
C TYR A 109 56.08 14.79 -82.21
N THR A 110 56.50 14.69 -83.48
CA THR A 110 55.93 13.72 -84.42
C THR A 110 56.37 12.31 -84.01
N GLN A 111 55.40 11.45 -83.68
CA GLN A 111 55.69 10.07 -83.28
C GLN A 111 55.93 9.19 -84.50
N GLY A 112 56.77 8.17 -84.33
CA GLY A 112 57.05 7.19 -85.39
C GLY A 112 58.50 6.73 -85.42
N THR A 113 58.84 6.03 -86.51
CA THR A 113 60.19 5.50 -86.75
C THR A 113 60.97 6.45 -87.65
N TYR A 114 61.99 7.05 -87.07
CA TYR A 114 62.92 7.94 -87.75
C TYR A 114 64.06 7.13 -88.34
N GLU A 115 64.60 7.59 -89.45
CA GLU A 115 65.77 6.99 -90.08
C GLU A 115 66.96 7.93 -89.96
N GLN A 116 68.10 7.41 -89.55
CA GLN A 116 69.36 8.13 -89.44
C GLN A 116 70.34 7.50 -90.41
N GLU A 117 71.02 8.34 -91.18
CA GLU A 117 72.14 7.95 -92.02
C GLU A 117 73.37 8.73 -91.54
N VAL A 118 74.47 8.01 -91.29
CA VAL A 118 75.76 8.61 -90.96
C VAL A 118 76.74 8.31 -92.08
N ARG A 119 77.37 9.38 -92.59
CA ARG A 119 78.39 9.35 -93.62
C ARG A 119 79.69 9.86 -93.04
N CYS A 120 80.69 9.00 -92.97
CA CYS A 120 82.03 9.37 -92.51
C CYS A 120 83.01 9.32 -93.67
N THR A 121 83.76 10.40 -93.85
CA THR A 121 84.85 10.49 -94.83
C THR A 121 86.16 10.14 -94.15
N TYR A 122 86.98 9.29 -94.77
CA TYR A 122 88.26 8.83 -94.23
C TYR A 122 89.34 8.74 -95.31
N GLY A 123 90.61 8.72 -94.90
CA GLY A 123 91.75 8.62 -95.80
C GLY A 123 91.77 9.69 -96.89
N ALA A 124 91.99 9.28 -98.14
CA ALA A 124 92.05 10.16 -99.32
C ALA A 124 90.67 10.54 -99.89
N GLY A 125 89.64 10.62 -99.04
CA GLY A 125 88.28 10.99 -99.43
C GLY A 125 87.33 9.80 -99.66
N GLU A 126 87.65 8.62 -99.14
CA GLU A 126 86.74 7.48 -99.14
C GLU A 126 85.57 7.74 -98.17
N VAL A 127 84.38 7.23 -98.49
CA VAL A 127 83.17 7.47 -97.69
C VAL A 127 82.58 6.13 -97.26
N ILE A 128 82.35 5.98 -95.96
CA ILE A 128 81.53 4.90 -95.40
C ILE A 128 80.18 5.47 -94.96
N THR A 129 79.11 4.79 -95.37
CA THR A 129 77.73 5.16 -95.04
C THR A 129 77.10 4.03 -94.24
N THR A 130 76.40 4.38 -93.18
CA THR A 130 75.60 3.44 -92.38
C THR A 130 74.26 4.07 -92.05
N SER A 131 73.23 3.25 -91.90
CA SER A 131 71.91 3.71 -91.46
C SER A 131 71.37 2.87 -90.29
N GLN A 132 70.57 3.52 -89.45
CA GLN A 132 69.81 2.92 -88.36
C GLN A 132 68.48 3.66 -88.23
N SER A 133 67.51 3.07 -87.54
CA SER A 133 66.30 3.76 -87.13
C SER A 133 66.17 3.90 -85.62
N PHE A 134 65.51 4.95 -85.17
CA PHE A 134 65.05 5.09 -83.80
C PHE A 134 63.55 5.41 -83.77
N HIS A 135 62.92 5.19 -82.62
CA HIS A 135 61.49 5.39 -82.41
C HIS A 135 61.28 6.54 -81.45
N VAL A 136 60.44 7.49 -81.86
CA VAL A 136 59.78 8.40 -80.92
C VAL A 136 58.46 7.72 -80.55
N ASN A 137 58.45 7.06 -79.39
CA ASN A 137 57.47 6.01 -79.06
C ASN A 137 56.17 6.60 -78.46
N PRO A 138 54.99 6.42 -79.09
CA PRO A 138 53.71 6.86 -78.54
C PRO A 138 53.37 6.23 -77.19
N ALA A 139 53.83 5.00 -76.93
CA ALA A 139 53.59 4.30 -75.67
C ALA A 139 54.29 4.99 -74.50
N LEU A 140 55.48 5.57 -74.72
CA LEU A 140 56.19 6.32 -73.70
C LEU A 140 55.40 7.58 -73.33
N THR A 141 54.99 8.41 -74.30
CA THR A 141 54.13 9.57 -74.04
C THR A 141 52.84 9.20 -73.28
N ARG A 142 52.23 8.05 -73.60
CA ARG A 142 51.07 7.55 -72.87
C ARG A 142 51.39 7.24 -71.40
N ILE A 143 52.55 6.66 -71.10
CA ILE A 143 53.00 6.39 -69.73
C ILE A 143 53.19 7.70 -68.94
N GLN A 144 53.75 8.74 -69.57
CA GLN A 144 53.87 10.08 -68.97
C GLN A 144 52.50 10.65 -68.57
N ASN A 145 51.53 10.59 -69.48
CA ASN A 145 50.18 11.08 -69.22
C ASN A 145 49.50 10.27 -68.10
N ILE A 146 49.62 8.93 -68.13
CA ILE A 146 49.09 8.07 -67.05
C ILE A 146 49.73 8.43 -65.70
N SER A 147 51.05 8.70 -65.67
CA SER A 147 51.73 9.10 -64.45
C SER A 147 51.20 10.44 -63.92
N ALA A 148 50.96 11.41 -64.80
CA ALA A 148 50.39 12.70 -64.41
C ALA A 148 48.94 12.55 -63.91
N ASP A 149 48.13 11.75 -64.59
CA ASP A 149 46.75 11.45 -64.19
C ASP A 149 46.70 10.74 -62.83
N LEU A 150 47.62 9.80 -62.58
CA LEU A 150 47.72 9.08 -61.30
C LEU A 150 48.08 10.03 -60.15
N ILE A 151 49.02 10.96 -60.38
CA ILE A 151 49.37 11.99 -59.40
C ILE A 151 48.15 12.90 -59.12
N SER A 152 47.43 13.31 -60.17
CA SER A 152 46.23 14.13 -60.03
C SER A 152 45.11 13.41 -59.26
N GLN A 153 44.85 12.13 -59.55
CA GLN A 153 43.89 11.33 -58.80
C GLN A 153 44.30 11.14 -57.34
N THR A 154 45.59 10.94 -57.08
CA THR A 154 46.10 10.81 -55.70
C THR A 154 45.88 12.08 -54.89
N ALA A 155 46.09 13.25 -55.51
CA ALA A 155 45.79 14.54 -54.90
C ALA A 155 44.28 14.69 -54.63
N LEU A 156 43.43 14.39 -55.61
CA LEU A 156 41.97 14.43 -55.44
C LEU A 156 41.49 13.52 -54.31
N LEU A 157 42.01 12.29 -54.23
CA LEU A 157 41.65 11.34 -53.17
C LEU A 157 42.11 11.83 -51.79
N THR A 158 43.26 12.49 -51.72
CA THR A 158 43.77 13.10 -50.48
C THR A 158 42.88 14.26 -50.03
N ASP A 159 42.43 15.10 -50.96
CA ASP A 159 41.50 16.20 -50.68
C ASP A 159 40.14 15.68 -50.21
N VAL A 160 39.59 14.66 -50.89
CA VAL A 160 38.33 14.00 -50.50
C VAL A 160 38.47 13.37 -49.12
N HIS A 161 39.55 12.64 -48.85
CA HIS A 161 39.82 12.05 -47.54
C HIS A 161 39.88 13.11 -46.45
N THR A 162 40.57 14.22 -46.70
CA THR A 162 40.71 15.33 -45.76
C THR A 162 39.36 16.00 -45.49
N SER A 163 38.57 16.25 -46.54
CA SER A 163 37.24 16.86 -46.44
C SER A 163 36.26 15.96 -45.66
N ILE A 164 36.22 14.66 -45.96
CA ILE A 164 35.36 13.70 -45.24
C ILE A 164 35.79 13.59 -43.79
N THR A 165 37.10 13.52 -43.51
CA THR A 165 37.62 13.44 -42.13
C THR A 165 37.24 14.67 -41.32
N ALA A 166 37.34 15.86 -41.92
CA ALA A 166 36.90 17.11 -41.28
C ALA A 166 35.39 17.08 -41.00
N GLN A 167 34.57 16.71 -41.99
CA GLN A 167 33.12 16.66 -41.81
C GLN A 167 32.67 15.64 -40.76
N ILE A 168 33.32 14.47 -40.69
CA ILE A 168 33.08 13.48 -39.63
C ILE A 168 33.44 14.05 -38.26
N THR A 169 34.59 14.74 -38.16
CA THR A 169 35.05 15.36 -36.90
C THR A 169 34.06 16.42 -36.42
N ASP A 170 33.63 17.31 -37.31
CA ASP A 170 32.67 18.38 -37.00
C ASP A 170 31.31 17.81 -36.60
N THR A 171 30.85 16.78 -37.33
CA THR A 171 29.59 16.08 -37.01
C THR A 171 29.67 15.41 -35.64
N ASN A 172 30.77 14.73 -35.34
CA ASN A 172 30.99 14.08 -34.05
C ASN A 172 31.01 15.10 -32.90
N GLN A 173 31.66 16.25 -33.09
CA GLN A 173 31.67 17.33 -32.11
C GLN A 173 30.24 17.87 -31.88
N SER A 174 29.48 18.14 -32.94
CA SER A 174 28.11 18.64 -32.83
C SER A 174 27.18 17.64 -32.12
N VAL A 175 27.30 16.34 -32.43
CA VAL A 175 26.52 15.29 -31.76
C VAL A 175 26.84 15.23 -30.27
N ASN A 176 28.13 15.28 -29.90
CA ASN A 176 28.53 15.26 -28.49
C ASN A 176 28.01 16.49 -27.73
N THR A 177 28.10 17.69 -28.32
CA THR A 177 27.52 18.91 -27.71
C THR A 177 26.02 18.77 -27.48
N ASN A 178 25.27 18.25 -28.46
CA ASN A 178 23.82 18.05 -28.30
C ASN A 178 23.49 17.00 -27.23
N ILE A 179 24.32 15.96 -27.07
CA ILE A 179 24.19 14.95 -26.02
C ILE A 179 24.43 15.59 -24.64
N ASP A 180 25.51 16.35 -24.48
CA ASP A 180 25.86 17.03 -23.23
C ASP A 180 24.76 18.04 -22.80
N GLU A 181 24.21 18.79 -23.75
CA GLU A 181 23.08 19.71 -23.51
C GLU A 181 21.80 18.96 -23.11
N SER A 182 21.53 17.82 -23.75
CA SER A 182 20.38 16.97 -23.41
C SER A 182 20.54 16.35 -22.01
N GLU A 183 21.74 15.87 -21.66
CA GLU A 183 22.05 15.33 -20.33
C GLU A 183 21.87 16.39 -19.24
N THR A 184 22.36 17.60 -19.49
CA THR A 184 22.19 18.75 -18.58
C THR A 184 20.71 19.09 -18.38
N THR A 185 19.93 19.09 -19.46
CA THR A 185 18.48 19.37 -19.44
C THR A 185 17.73 18.29 -18.65
N ILE A 186 18.02 17.02 -18.91
CA ILE A 186 17.41 15.89 -18.21
C ILE A 186 17.75 15.92 -16.71
N THR A 187 19.01 16.17 -16.37
CA THR A 187 19.46 16.28 -14.96
C THR A 187 18.72 17.40 -14.24
N THR A 188 18.56 18.56 -14.89
CA THR A 188 17.80 19.69 -14.34
C THR A 188 16.34 19.32 -14.11
N LEU A 189 15.69 18.69 -15.09
CA LEU A 189 14.30 18.27 -14.97
C LEU A 189 14.09 17.26 -13.85
N ILE A 190 15.00 16.28 -13.71
CA ILE A 190 14.96 15.30 -12.62
C ILE A 190 15.06 15.99 -11.25
N ASN A 191 16.00 16.92 -11.08
CA ASN A 191 16.15 17.65 -9.82
C ASN A 191 14.92 18.52 -9.48
N THR A 192 14.29 19.13 -10.50
CA THR A 192 13.03 19.87 -10.31
C THR A 192 11.91 18.95 -9.86
N VAL A 193 11.72 17.80 -10.53
CA VAL A 193 10.69 16.82 -10.16
C VAL A 193 10.92 16.27 -8.74
N ASP A 194 12.17 15.96 -8.39
CA ASP A 194 12.55 15.48 -7.06
C ASP A 194 12.23 16.51 -5.96
N THR A 195 12.55 17.78 -6.21
CA THR A 195 12.23 18.90 -5.31
C THR A 195 10.73 19.06 -5.15
N ASP A 196 9.97 19.04 -6.24
CA ASP A 196 8.52 19.20 -6.21
C ASP A 196 7.82 18.05 -5.47
N LEU A 197 8.26 16.80 -5.68
CA LEU A 197 7.73 15.64 -4.96
C LEU A 197 8.04 15.71 -3.47
N THR A 198 9.27 16.10 -3.10
CA THR A 198 9.67 16.29 -1.70
C THR A 198 8.82 17.35 -1.01
N ASN A 199 8.55 18.46 -1.69
CA ASN A 199 7.69 19.54 -1.18
C ASN A 199 6.24 19.06 -1.02
N GLN A 200 5.68 18.36 -2.01
CA GLN A 200 4.33 17.81 -1.94
C GLN A 200 4.19 16.80 -0.79
N MET A 201 5.16 15.91 -0.61
CA MET A 201 5.16 14.95 0.51
C MET A 201 5.24 15.65 1.86
N THR A 202 6.04 16.71 1.98
CA THR A 202 6.16 17.51 3.22
C THR A 202 4.84 18.21 3.55
N THR A 203 4.22 18.87 2.57
CA THR A 203 2.92 19.53 2.74
C THR A 203 1.83 18.52 3.11
N LEU A 204 1.80 17.37 2.45
CA LEU A 204 0.85 16.31 2.77
C LEU A 204 1.04 15.77 4.19
N GLY A 205 2.29 15.58 4.64
CA GLY A 205 2.60 15.18 6.00
C GLY A 205 2.04 16.15 7.04
N VAL A 206 2.25 17.46 6.83
CA VAL A 206 1.71 18.51 7.72
C VAL A 206 0.17 18.53 7.74
N ASP A 207 -0.50 18.36 6.58
CA ASP A 207 -1.97 18.30 6.50
C ASP A 207 -2.53 17.08 7.25
N VAL A 208 -1.89 15.91 7.12
CA VAL A 208 -2.28 14.69 7.84
C VAL A 208 -2.10 14.87 9.36
N ASP A 209 -0.97 15.39 9.82
CA ASP A 209 -0.70 15.63 11.24
C ASP A 209 -1.70 16.62 11.85
N THR A 210 -2.05 17.68 11.10
CA THR A 210 -3.06 18.66 11.52
C THR A 210 -4.42 17.99 11.69
N LYS A 211 -4.88 17.23 10.68
CA LYS A 211 -6.16 16.51 10.75
C LYS A 211 -6.23 15.49 11.88
N LEU A 212 -5.13 14.77 12.14
CA LEU A 212 -5.07 13.83 13.25
C LEU A 212 -5.15 14.55 14.61
N THR A 213 -4.52 15.71 14.72
CA THR A 213 -4.61 16.57 15.91
C THR A 213 -6.05 17.05 16.14
N ASP A 214 -6.70 17.58 15.11
CA ASP A 214 -8.09 18.04 15.16
C ASP A 214 -9.06 16.91 15.55
N VAL A 215 -8.87 15.70 14.99
CA VAL A 215 -9.66 14.51 15.36
C VAL A 215 -9.44 14.13 16.83
N ASN A 216 -8.20 14.15 17.30
CA ASN A 216 -7.87 13.85 18.70
C ASN A 216 -8.50 14.87 19.67
N GLU A 217 -8.47 16.15 19.33
CA GLU A 217 -9.12 17.21 20.10
C GLU A 217 -10.65 17.03 20.12
N SER A 218 -11.25 16.77 18.96
CA SER A 218 -12.70 16.54 18.84
C SER A 218 -13.16 15.33 19.66
N ILE A 219 -12.43 14.21 19.63
CA ILE A 219 -12.76 13.02 20.42
C ILE A 219 -12.59 13.32 21.92
N SER A 220 -11.53 14.01 22.30
CA SER A 220 -11.29 14.36 23.71
C SER A 220 -12.41 15.25 24.27
N ALA A 221 -12.87 16.23 23.50
CA ALA A 221 -14.00 17.06 23.87
C ALA A 221 -15.30 16.25 24.04
N GLN A 222 -15.62 15.37 23.08
CA GLN A 222 -16.81 14.51 23.14
C GLN A 222 -16.80 13.56 24.35
N LEU A 223 -15.63 12.99 24.68
CA LEU A 223 -15.48 12.15 25.86
C LEU A 223 -15.70 12.95 27.16
N SER A 224 -15.16 14.17 27.23
CA SER A 224 -15.37 15.05 28.39
C SER A 224 -16.84 15.43 28.57
N ASP A 225 -17.54 15.79 27.49
CA ASP A 225 -18.96 16.14 27.54
C ASP A 225 -19.82 14.93 27.95
N THR A 226 -19.47 13.75 27.44
CA THR A 226 -20.13 12.49 27.81
C THR A 226 -19.92 12.18 29.28
N GLN A 227 -18.71 12.36 29.81
CA GLN A 227 -18.42 12.17 31.23
C GLN A 227 -19.27 13.11 32.10
N ILE A 228 -19.32 14.40 31.78
CA ILE A 228 -20.12 15.39 32.52
C ILE A 228 -21.61 14.99 32.52
N SER A 229 -22.14 14.53 31.38
CA SER A 229 -23.53 14.09 31.29
C SER A 229 -23.82 12.86 32.15
N ILE A 230 -22.90 11.88 32.18
CA ILE A 230 -23.02 10.68 33.02
C ILE A 230 -23.01 11.07 34.51
N GLU A 231 -22.06 11.91 34.93
CA GLU A 231 -21.95 12.38 36.31
C GLU A 231 -23.23 13.11 36.76
N ALA A 232 -23.79 13.97 35.92
CA ALA A 232 -25.04 14.67 36.21
C ALA A 232 -26.24 13.71 36.36
N ASN A 233 -26.36 12.73 35.45
CA ASN A 233 -27.44 11.74 35.51
C ASN A 233 -27.34 10.83 36.74
N LEU A 234 -26.11 10.42 37.11
CA LEU A 234 -25.88 9.65 38.33
C LEU A 234 -26.24 10.45 39.59
N GLY A 235 -25.84 11.72 39.68
CA GLY A 235 -26.22 12.59 40.80
C GLY A 235 -27.72 12.81 40.94
N SER A 236 -28.43 12.95 39.82
CA SER A 236 -29.90 13.04 39.81
C SER A 236 -30.57 11.74 40.27
N THR A 237 -30.03 10.59 39.85
CA THR A 237 -30.51 9.27 40.26
C THR A 237 -30.29 9.04 41.76
N GLU A 238 -29.11 9.38 42.27
CA GLU A 238 -28.78 9.31 43.69
C GLU A 238 -29.74 10.16 44.54
N THR A 239 -30.00 11.39 44.11
CA THR A 239 -30.96 12.30 44.77
C THR A 239 -32.37 11.69 44.79
N THR A 240 -32.82 11.13 43.67
CA THR A 240 -34.15 10.52 43.57
C THR A 240 -34.28 9.31 44.50
N LEU A 241 -33.26 8.44 44.53
CA LEU A 241 -33.23 7.27 45.40
C LEU A 241 -33.19 7.68 46.89
N SER A 242 -32.38 8.68 47.23
CA SER A 242 -32.31 9.22 48.59
C SER A 242 -33.68 9.72 49.07
N ASN A 243 -34.36 10.53 48.24
CA ASN A 243 -35.70 11.02 48.56
C ASN A 243 -36.70 9.88 48.73
N LEU A 244 -36.69 8.87 47.84
CA LEU A 244 -37.58 7.71 47.96
C LEU A 244 -37.36 6.95 49.27
N MET A 245 -36.10 6.72 49.67
CA MET A 245 -35.78 6.06 50.93
C MET A 245 -36.23 6.88 52.14
N THR A 246 -36.05 8.20 52.10
CA THR A 246 -36.50 9.09 53.19
C THR A 246 -38.02 9.07 53.32
N THR A 247 -38.75 9.17 52.21
CA THR A 247 -40.22 9.08 52.20
C THR A 247 -40.68 7.72 52.72
N LEU A 248 -40.12 6.62 52.20
CA LEU A 248 -40.47 5.27 52.64
C LEU A 248 -40.23 5.08 54.15
N ASN A 249 -39.10 5.56 54.66
CA ASN A 249 -38.80 5.49 56.10
C ASN A 249 -39.79 6.32 56.93
N SER A 250 -40.14 7.52 56.45
CA SER A 250 -41.13 8.38 57.10
C SER A 250 -42.51 7.72 57.14
N ASP A 251 -42.96 7.19 56.00
CA ASP A 251 -44.26 6.54 55.87
C ASP A 251 -44.34 5.29 56.75
N LEU A 252 -43.26 4.49 56.79
CA LEU A 252 -43.19 3.32 57.65
C LEU A 252 -43.21 3.70 59.13
N GLN A 253 -42.47 4.75 59.53
CA GLN A 253 -42.51 5.25 60.91
C GLN A 253 -43.90 5.75 61.29
N SER A 254 -44.55 6.53 60.41
CA SER A 254 -45.90 7.04 60.65
C SER A 254 -46.91 5.90 60.80
N TYR A 255 -46.87 4.91 59.90
CA TYR A 255 -47.73 3.74 59.96
C TYR A 255 -47.53 2.95 61.25
N LEU A 256 -46.27 2.70 61.65
CA LEU A 256 -45.97 1.99 62.90
C LEU A 256 -46.41 2.78 64.14
N THR A 257 -46.25 4.10 64.16
CA THR A 257 -46.72 4.94 65.28
C THR A 257 -48.23 4.90 65.40
N GLU A 258 -48.96 5.12 64.30
CA GLU A 258 -50.43 5.08 64.29
C GLU A 258 -50.95 3.71 64.74
N TYR A 259 -50.34 2.64 64.21
CA TYR A 259 -50.70 1.27 64.56
C TYR A 259 -50.46 0.95 66.04
N LEU A 260 -49.33 1.40 66.61
CA LEU A 260 -49.03 1.22 68.03
C LEU A 260 -49.96 2.04 68.94
N ASP A 261 -50.33 3.26 68.53
CA ASP A 261 -51.27 4.10 69.28
C ASP A 261 -52.67 3.47 69.32
N GLU A 262 -53.14 2.89 68.21
CA GLU A 262 -54.42 2.16 68.14
C GLU A 262 -54.39 0.91 69.02
N LEU A 263 -53.31 0.11 68.93
CA LEU A 263 -53.13 -1.08 69.77
C LEU A 263 -53.11 -0.72 71.26
N ASN A 264 -52.37 0.33 71.64
CA ASN A 264 -52.28 0.79 73.02
C ASN A 264 -53.62 1.32 73.54
N THR A 265 -54.37 2.05 72.71
CA THR A 265 -55.71 2.54 73.06
C THR A 265 -56.69 1.39 73.31
N THR A 266 -56.66 0.39 72.43
CA THR A 266 -57.52 -0.80 72.51
C THR A 266 -57.18 -1.63 73.75
N LEU A 267 -55.89 -1.87 74.02
CA LEU A 267 -55.44 -2.59 75.22
C LEU A 267 -55.82 -1.85 76.51
N ASN A 268 -55.70 -0.53 76.53
CA ASN A 268 -56.09 0.27 77.70
C ASN A 268 -57.62 0.23 77.95
N ALA A 269 -58.43 0.15 76.89
CA ALA A 269 -59.87 -0.06 77.01
C ALA A 269 -60.19 -1.44 77.61
N VAL A 270 -59.57 -2.51 77.10
CA VAL A 270 -59.67 -3.87 77.68
C VAL A 270 -59.30 -3.87 79.16
N TYR A 271 -58.16 -3.26 79.51
CA TYR A 271 -57.70 -3.17 80.90
C TYR A 271 -58.72 -2.44 81.78
N THR A 272 -59.19 -1.27 81.34
CA THR A 272 -60.14 -0.44 82.10
C THR A 272 -61.46 -1.18 82.34
N ASP A 273 -62.01 -1.82 81.31
CA ASP A 273 -63.27 -2.56 81.42
C ASP A 273 -63.11 -3.83 82.26
N THR A 274 -61.99 -4.55 82.12
CA THR A 274 -61.72 -5.73 82.96
C THR A 274 -61.59 -5.35 84.44
N GLN A 275 -60.90 -4.25 84.76
CA GLN A 275 -60.82 -3.71 86.13
C GLN A 275 -62.20 -3.34 86.67
N TRP A 276 -63.03 -2.69 85.84
CA TRP A 276 -64.39 -2.33 86.20
C TRP A 276 -65.24 -3.57 86.48
N ILE A 277 -65.22 -4.57 85.59
CA ILE A 277 -65.96 -5.82 85.73
C ILE A 277 -65.53 -6.54 87.01
N SER A 278 -64.22 -6.71 87.24
CA SER A 278 -63.69 -7.37 88.43
C SER A 278 -64.20 -6.75 89.74
N THR A 279 -64.38 -5.44 89.78
CA THR A 279 -64.84 -4.72 90.98
C THR A 279 -66.38 -4.71 91.13
N ASN A 280 -67.11 -4.64 90.01
CA ASN A 280 -68.54 -4.33 90.01
C ASN A 280 -69.45 -5.50 89.64
N ALA A 281 -68.95 -6.56 88.99
CA ALA A 281 -69.79 -7.62 88.42
C ALA A 281 -70.69 -8.32 89.44
N MET A 282 -70.28 -8.41 90.70
CA MET A 282 -71.06 -9.02 91.78
C MET A 282 -71.81 -8.01 92.67
N ASN A 283 -71.54 -6.71 92.50
CA ASN A 283 -72.03 -5.66 93.40
C ASN A 283 -72.95 -4.65 92.68
N GLN A 284 -73.25 -4.89 91.41
CA GLN A 284 -74.07 -4.00 90.59
C GLN A 284 -75.42 -4.67 90.29
N ASP A 285 -76.49 -3.89 90.49
CA ASP A 285 -77.88 -4.29 90.30
C ASP A 285 -78.32 -4.22 88.82
N ASN A 286 -77.55 -3.51 87.98
CA ASN A 286 -77.82 -3.36 86.54
C ASN A 286 -77.02 -4.36 85.70
N ALA A 287 -77.58 -5.56 85.50
CA ALA A 287 -76.98 -6.61 84.65
C ALA A 287 -76.63 -6.13 83.24
N ALA A 288 -77.50 -5.33 82.61
CA ALA A 288 -77.27 -4.81 81.25
C ALA A 288 -76.03 -3.90 81.16
N ALA A 289 -75.66 -3.20 82.24
CA ALA A 289 -74.43 -2.41 82.29
C ALA A 289 -73.17 -3.27 82.36
N ILE A 290 -73.27 -4.47 82.95
CA ILE A 290 -72.15 -5.42 83.02
C ILE A 290 -71.99 -6.14 81.69
N ASP A 291 -73.10 -6.60 81.09
CA ASP A 291 -73.10 -7.23 79.76
C ASP A 291 -72.49 -6.29 78.71
N ALA A 292 -72.88 -5.01 78.71
CA ALA A 292 -72.31 -4.02 77.80
C ALA A 292 -70.79 -3.85 77.96
N ARG A 293 -70.25 -4.01 79.17
CA ARG A 293 -68.80 -3.95 79.43
C ARG A 293 -68.10 -5.22 78.97
N PHE A 294 -68.71 -6.37 79.19
CA PHE A 294 -68.25 -7.65 78.66
C PHE A 294 -68.20 -7.65 77.12
N ASP A 295 -69.25 -7.14 76.46
CA ASP A 295 -69.28 -6.97 75.01
C ASP A 295 -68.19 -6.00 74.51
N THR A 296 -67.90 -4.95 75.28
CA THR A 296 -66.83 -4.00 74.95
C THR A 296 -65.45 -4.68 75.06
N VAL A 297 -65.23 -5.50 76.08
CA VAL A 297 -64.01 -6.31 76.21
C VAL A 297 -63.87 -7.27 75.04
N ASP A 298 -64.92 -8.02 74.66
CA ASP A 298 -64.86 -8.96 73.54
C ASP A 298 -64.55 -8.26 72.22
N ASN A 299 -65.22 -7.14 71.94
CA ASN A 299 -64.99 -6.39 70.71
C ASN A 299 -63.56 -5.87 70.65
N ASN A 300 -63.02 -5.35 71.75
CA ASN A 300 -61.64 -4.87 71.80
C ASN A 300 -60.62 -6.01 71.76
N LEU A 301 -60.91 -7.16 72.38
CA LEU A 301 -60.05 -8.35 72.28
C LEU A 301 -60.03 -8.90 70.86
N ALA A 302 -61.16 -8.96 70.16
CA ALA A 302 -61.21 -9.39 68.77
C ALA A 302 -60.33 -8.53 67.84
N LEU A 303 -60.25 -7.22 68.10
CA LEU A 303 -59.34 -6.32 67.37
C LEU A 303 -57.86 -6.64 67.65
N ILE A 304 -57.50 -6.97 68.90
CA ILE A 304 -56.13 -7.36 69.26
C ILE A 304 -55.79 -8.77 68.74
N GLU A 305 -56.77 -9.67 68.68
CA GLU A 305 -56.61 -11.02 68.13
C GLU A 305 -56.35 -11.01 66.62
N ASP A 306 -56.93 -10.06 65.89
CA ASP A 306 -56.60 -9.86 64.48
C ASP A 306 -55.12 -9.47 64.31
N PHE A 307 -54.60 -8.60 65.18
CA PHE A 307 -53.15 -8.34 65.25
C PHE A 307 -52.35 -9.60 65.58
N CYS A 308 -52.84 -10.44 66.49
CA CYS A 308 -52.19 -11.68 66.88
C CYS A 308 -52.31 -12.81 65.86
N SER A 309 -53.18 -12.68 64.88
CA SER A 309 -53.35 -13.65 63.79
C SER A 309 -52.22 -13.57 62.75
N ASN A 310 -51.39 -12.53 62.82
CA ASN A 310 -50.24 -12.37 61.94
C ASN A 310 -49.07 -13.29 62.38
N PRO A 311 -48.46 -14.08 61.47
CA PRO A 311 -47.41 -15.05 61.83
C PRO A 311 -46.18 -14.45 62.51
N GLN A 312 -45.91 -13.16 62.30
CA GLN A 312 -44.78 -12.45 62.88
C GLN A 312 -45.04 -12.00 64.33
N THR A 313 -46.30 -11.91 64.74
CA THR A 313 -46.73 -11.37 66.04
C THR A 313 -47.43 -12.42 66.90
N SER A 314 -47.92 -13.51 66.29
CA SER A 314 -48.65 -14.60 66.95
C SER A 314 -47.87 -15.30 68.06
N GLY A 315 -46.54 -15.26 68.00
CA GLY A 315 -45.66 -15.80 69.04
C GLY A 315 -45.22 -14.79 70.10
N SER A 316 -45.77 -13.57 70.08
CA SER A 316 -45.41 -12.54 71.05
C SER A 316 -46.04 -12.80 72.42
N ASP A 317 -45.36 -12.38 73.48
CA ASP A 317 -45.88 -12.46 74.85
C ASP A 317 -47.24 -11.79 74.97
N LEU A 318 -47.47 -10.66 74.27
CA LEU A 318 -48.77 -9.99 74.22
C LEU A 318 -49.88 -10.92 73.72
N CYS A 319 -49.64 -11.65 72.64
CA CYS A 319 -50.66 -12.53 72.06
C CYS A 319 -50.97 -13.73 72.96
N VAL A 320 -49.95 -14.27 73.64
CA VAL A 320 -50.15 -15.33 74.64
C VAL A 320 -50.97 -14.83 75.83
N GLU A 321 -50.72 -13.62 76.31
CA GLU A 321 -51.48 -13.01 77.42
C GLU A 321 -52.93 -12.69 77.01
N ILE A 322 -53.17 -12.28 75.76
CA ILE A 322 -54.51 -12.01 75.23
C ILE A 322 -55.35 -13.29 75.17
N ASP A 323 -54.78 -14.40 74.68
CA ASP A 323 -55.44 -15.71 74.68
C ASP A 323 -55.84 -16.14 76.11
N GLN A 324 -54.94 -15.93 77.08
CA GLN A 324 -55.23 -16.22 78.49
C GLN A 324 -56.32 -15.31 79.06
N LEU A 325 -56.28 -14.01 78.75
CA LEU A 325 -57.27 -13.05 79.22
C LEU A 325 -58.67 -13.40 78.72
N ARG A 326 -58.80 -13.82 77.46
CA ARG A 326 -60.08 -14.24 76.89
C ARG A 326 -60.70 -15.41 77.67
N VAL A 327 -59.89 -16.42 77.97
CA VAL A 327 -60.35 -17.57 78.79
C VAL A 327 -60.84 -17.11 80.15
N VAL A 328 -60.16 -16.14 80.78
CA VAL A 328 -60.58 -15.57 82.08
C VAL A 328 -61.90 -14.80 81.94
N VAL A 329 -62.04 -13.94 80.93
CA VAL A 329 -63.25 -13.15 80.66
C VAL A 329 -64.46 -14.07 80.40
N ASP A 330 -64.29 -15.11 79.58
CA ASP A 330 -65.33 -16.10 79.28
C ASP A 330 -65.77 -16.85 80.55
N THR A 331 -64.81 -17.19 81.41
CA THR A 331 -65.06 -17.83 82.71
C THR A 331 -65.86 -16.90 83.62
N MET A 332 -65.44 -15.64 83.76
CA MET A 332 -66.13 -14.64 84.58
C MET A 332 -67.57 -14.42 84.12
N ARG A 333 -67.81 -14.34 82.80
CA ARG A 333 -69.16 -14.20 82.23
C ARG A 333 -70.05 -15.41 82.56
N THR A 334 -69.48 -16.61 82.45
CA THR A 334 -70.19 -17.85 82.77
C THR A 334 -70.57 -17.91 84.26
N GLU A 335 -69.64 -17.55 85.15
CA GLU A 335 -69.89 -17.49 86.59
C GLU A 335 -70.95 -16.44 86.95
N GLN A 336 -70.87 -15.25 86.36
CA GLN A 336 -71.86 -14.19 86.55
C GLN A 336 -73.26 -14.60 86.10
N THR A 337 -73.37 -15.20 84.91
CA THR A 337 -74.64 -15.71 84.38
C THR A 337 -75.25 -16.74 85.32
N THR A 338 -74.42 -17.64 85.86
CA THR A 338 -74.83 -18.65 86.84
C THR A 338 -75.31 -17.99 88.14
N TYR A 339 -74.57 -17.00 88.66
CA TYR A 339 -74.94 -16.27 89.87
C TYR A 339 -76.30 -15.57 89.73
N TYR A 340 -76.57 -14.87 88.62
CA TYR A 340 -77.86 -14.23 88.43
C TYR A 340 -79.01 -15.24 88.24
N ASN A 341 -78.78 -16.36 87.56
CA ASN A 341 -79.78 -17.43 87.45
C ASN A 341 -80.09 -18.06 88.83
N ASP A 342 -79.07 -18.29 89.66
CA ASP A 342 -79.24 -18.80 91.02
C ASP A 342 -79.94 -17.79 91.93
N LEU A 343 -79.62 -16.49 91.79
CA LEU A 343 -80.27 -15.41 92.51
C LEU A 343 -81.74 -15.28 92.10
N ASP A 344 -82.05 -15.34 90.80
CA ASP A 344 -83.42 -15.33 90.27
C ASP A 344 -84.20 -16.56 90.76
N THR A 345 -83.58 -17.74 90.73
CA THR A 345 -84.17 -18.98 91.26
C THR A 345 -84.42 -18.88 92.76
N THR A 346 -83.48 -18.34 93.53
CA THR A 346 -83.60 -18.16 94.99
C THR A 346 -84.66 -17.11 95.31
N THR A 347 -84.71 -16.02 94.57
CA THR A 347 -85.69 -14.94 94.72
C THR A 347 -87.09 -15.45 94.39
N THR A 348 -87.24 -16.17 93.27
CA THR A 348 -88.48 -16.84 92.88
C THR A 348 -88.91 -17.87 93.92
N SER A 349 -88.00 -18.75 94.36
CA SER A 349 -88.30 -19.76 95.38
C SER A 349 -88.69 -19.13 96.73
N THR A 350 -88.03 -18.04 97.13
CA THR A 350 -88.36 -17.28 98.34
C THR A 350 -89.71 -16.58 98.20
N TRP A 351 -89.98 -16.00 97.04
CA TRP A 351 -91.28 -15.40 96.71
C TRP A 351 -92.40 -16.44 96.74
N ASP A 352 -92.18 -17.63 96.18
CA ASP A 352 -93.15 -18.74 96.19
C ASP A 352 -93.38 -19.27 97.62
N LEU A 353 -92.32 -19.39 98.43
CA LEU A 353 -92.41 -19.76 99.86
C LEU A 353 -93.20 -18.73 100.67
N LEU A 354 -92.91 -17.44 100.48
CA LEU A 354 -93.58 -16.34 101.18
C LEU A 354 -95.02 -16.21 100.72
N SER A 355 -95.28 -16.19 99.41
CA SER A 355 -96.64 -16.08 98.85
C SER A 355 -97.48 -17.30 99.19
N GLY A 356 -96.91 -18.51 99.18
CA GLY A 356 -97.56 -19.75 99.62
C GLY A 356 -97.88 -19.76 101.12
N SER A 357 -96.93 -19.34 101.97
CA SER A 357 -97.18 -19.21 103.42
C SER A 357 -98.21 -18.13 103.75
N VAL A 358 -98.17 -16.99 103.04
CA VAL A 358 -99.16 -15.92 103.17
C VAL A 358 -100.53 -16.41 102.73
N SER A 359 -100.64 -17.12 101.61
CA SER A 359 -101.90 -17.72 101.14
C SER A 359 -102.45 -18.69 102.19
N THR A 360 -101.63 -19.61 102.70
CA THR A 360 -102.04 -20.60 103.70
C THR A 360 -102.50 -19.96 105.02
N ASN A 361 -101.80 -18.90 105.47
CA ASN A 361 -102.18 -18.15 106.67
C ASN A 361 -103.49 -17.36 106.47
N ILE A 362 -103.70 -16.78 105.30
CA ILE A 362 -104.96 -16.10 104.94
C ILE A 362 -106.12 -17.11 104.89
N ASP A 363 -105.91 -18.28 104.28
CA ASP A 363 -106.92 -19.33 104.20
C ASP A 363 -107.29 -19.86 105.60
N THR A 364 -106.31 -20.02 106.49
CA THR A 364 -106.54 -20.42 107.89
C THR A 364 -107.32 -19.34 108.66
N LEU A 365 -106.96 -18.06 108.50
CA LEU A 365 -107.70 -16.93 109.07
C LEU A 365 -109.15 -16.87 108.56
N LEU A 366 -109.38 -17.15 107.28
CA LEU A 366 -110.72 -17.21 106.69
C LEU A 366 -111.56 -18.35 107.27
N VAL A 367 -110.95 -19.52 107.50
CA VAL A 367 -111.60 -20.66 108.18
C VAL A 367 -111.95 -20.29 109.62
N ASP A 368 -111.03 -19.70 110.38
CA ASP A 368 -111.28 -19.28 111.78
C ASP A 368 -112.38 -18.21 111.87
N VAL A 369 -112.42 -17.24 110.92
CA VAL A 369 -113.52 -16.27 110.82
C VAL A 369 -114.84 -16.95 110.46
N GLY A 370 -114.83 -17.98 109.61
CA GLY A 370 -116.00 -18.83 109.35
C GLY A 370 -116.51 -19.55 110.60
N VAL A 371 -115.61 -20.07 111.43
CA VAL A 371 -115.94 -20.69 112.73
C VAL A 371 -116.53 -19.65 113.69
N ILE A 372 -115.97 -18.44 113.76
CA ILE A 372 -116.51 -17.33 114.57
C ILE A 372 -117.91 -16.94 114.09
N GLY A 373 -118.15 -16.88 112.78
CA GLY A 373 -119.48 -16.63 112.21
C GLY A 373 -120.50 -17.70 112.63
N THR A 374 -120.08 -18.96 112.69
CA THR A 374 -120.92 -20.09 113.12
C THR A 374 -121.24 -20.00 114.62
N GLN A 375 -120.23 -19.74 115.46
CA GLN A 375 -120.43 -19.54 116.91
C GLN A 375 -121.29 -18.32 117.24
N THR A 376 -121.18 -17.23 116.46
CA THR A 376 -122.02 -16.04 116.64
C THR A 376 -123.49 -16.33 116.32
N THR A 377 -123.73 -17.21 115.36
CA THR A 377 -125.08 -17.67 115.00
C THR A 377 -125.68 -18.51 116.15
N GLU A 378 -124.92 -19.47 116.69
CA GLU A 378 -125.33 -20.27 117.86
C GLU A 378 -125.57 -19.41 119.13
N ILE A 379 -124.74 -18.40 119.37
CA ILE A 379 -124.94 -17.44 120.47
C ILE A 379 -126.24 -16.66 120.28
N ASN A 380 -126.54 -16.20 119.06
CA ASN A 380 -127.79 -15.48 118.78
C ASN A 380 -129.03 -16.37 118.97
N GLU A 381 -128.96 -17.65 118.56
CA GLU A 381 -130.04 -18.62 118.81
C GLU A 381 -130.23 -18.89 120.31
N THR A 382 -129.14 -19.04 121.05
CA THR A 382 -129.16 -19.21 122.52
C THR A 382 -129.73 -17.97 123.20
N LEU A 383 -129.36 -16.76 122.75
CA LEU A 383 -129.89 -15.50 123.28
C LEU A 383 -131.40 -15.37 123.00
N ALA A 384 -131.85 -15.80 121.83
CA ALA A 384 -133.27 -15.82 121.47
C ALA A 384 -134.06 -16.81 122.35
N GLN A 385 -133.50 -17.99 122.63
CA GLN A 385 -134.07 -18.95 123.58
C GLN A 385 -134.21 -18.36 125.00
N ILE A 386 -133.15 -17.75 125.54
CA ILE A 386 -133.18 -17.09 126.86
C ILE A 386 -134.24 -15.97 126.90
N ARG A 387 -134.38 -15.20 125.80
CA ARG A 387 -135.38 -14.13 125.71
C ARG A 387 -136.80 -14.69 125.76
N THR A 388 -137.06 -15.81 125.10
CA THR A 388 -138.36 -16.48 125.15
C THR A 388 -138.64 -17.03 126.55
N GLU A 389 -137.67 -17.68 127.19
CA GLU A 389 -137.84 -18.22 128.56
C GLU A 389 -138.04 -17.13 129.63
N GLN A 390 -137.40 -15.96 129.48
CA GLN A 390 -137.59 -14.83 130.40
C GLN A 390 -138.95 -14.15 130.22
N VAL A 391 -139.47 -14.07 128.99
CA VAL A 391 -140.83 -13.55 128.72
C VAL A 391 -141.90 -14.50 129.28
N GLU A 392 -141.70 -15.82 129.20
CA GLU A 392 -142.63 -16.79 129.77
C GLU A 392 -142.62 -16.81 131.31
N ARG A 393 -141.46 -16.58 131.95
CA ARG A 393 -141.39 -16.46 133.42
C ARG A 393 -142.04 -15.20 133.98
N ILE A 394 -142.02 -14.08 133.25
CA ILE A 394 -142.67 -12.83 133.69
C ILE A 394 -144.20 -12.93 133.58
N ASN A 395 -144.74 -13.72 132.63
CA ASN A 395 -146.19 -13.90 132.49
C ASN A 395 -146.83 -14.88 133.50
N MET A 396 -146.05 -15.66 134.25
CA MET A 396 -146.58 -16.63 135.23
C MET A 396 -146.65 -16.12 136.68
N GLN A 397 -146.09 -14.96 137.04
CA GLN A 397 -146.13 -14.43 138.43
C GLN A 397 -147.08 -13.24 138.64
N VAL A 398 -147.83 -12.80 137.62
CA VAL A 398 -148.75 -11.64 137.72
C VAL A 398 -150.23 -12.05 137.88
N ILE A 399 -150.57 -13.35 137.92
CA ILE A 399 -151.96 -13.81 138.13
C ILE A 399 -152.00 -15.02 139.07
N SER A 400 -151.99 -14.76 140.39
CA SER A 400 -152.94 -15.28 141.41
C SER A 400 -152.44 -14.98 142.82
#